data_AF-A0A1Y1MVY0-F1
#
_entry.id   AF-A0A1Y1MVY0-F1
#
_cell.length_a   1.000
_cell.length_b   1.000
_cell.length_c   1.000
_cell.angle_alpha   90.00
_cell.angle_beta   90.00
_cell.angle_gamma   90.00
#
_symmetry.space_group_name_H-M   'P 1'
#
loop_
_entity.id
_entity.type
_entity.pdbx_description
1 polymer ?
#
loop_
_entity_poly.entity_id
_entity_poly.type
_entity_poly.pdbx_seq_one_letter_code
_entity_poly.pdbx_strand_id
1 'polypeptide(L)'
;KEAVKDLESLIISNVKPIRDLVPLTIKESVEGLVIPGYEPLEVTTSEGYPWVLDRPKHASNKSWLFKFEKYPDGRRRCVAVNSKLYDTLHLKGAMRSRGIIPATYFTACLKDARILKEKVSLPGKTRLFEMSPVDLTIAQRQYFLDFYASYSSARLMAENSIGISPDGEQWTSLAHYLREFSPHILTADYSGYGP
;
A
#
# COMPACT_ATOMS: atom_id res chain seq x y z
N LYS A 1 0.89 -18.29 -20.59
CA LYS A 1 1.63 -19.15 -19.63
C LYS A 1 3.12 -18.85 -19.65
N GLU A 2 3.74 -18.67 -20.83
CA GLU A 2 5.16 -18.30 -20.94
C GLU A 2 5.45 -16.89 -20.40
N ALA A 3 4.68 -15.88 -20.80
CA ALA A 3 4.85 -14.51 -20.30
C ALA A 3 4.79 -14.39 -18.76
N VAL A 4 3.95 -15.21 -18.11
CA VAL A 4 3.86 -15.23 -16.63
C VAL A 4 5.13 -15.80 -16.02
N LYS A 5 5.68 -16.89 -16.59
CA LYS A 5 6.93 -17.49 -16.11
C LYS A 5 8.13 -16.59 -16.34
N ASP A 6 8.14 -15.86 -17.46
CA ASP A 6 9.16 -14.89 -17.79
C ASP A 6 9.17 -13.75 -16.76
N LEU A 7 8.00 -13.14 -16.50
CA LEU A 7 7.85 -12.12 -15.45
C LEU A 7 8.21 -12.65 -14.05
N GLU A 8 7.81 -13.88 -13.71
CA GLU A 8 8.20 -14.52 -12.46
C GLU A 8 9.72 -14.67 -12.35
N SER A 9 10.37 -15.11 -13.42
CA SER A 9 11.83 -15.25 -13.48
C SER A 9 12.54 -13.90 -13.36
N LEU A 10 12.03 -12.87 -14.04
CA LEU A 10 12.50 -11.49 -13.93
C LEU A 10 12.40 -10.98 -12.48
N ILE A 11 11.25 -11.15 -11.84
CA ILE A 11 11.02 -10.71 -10.45
C ILE A 11 11.95 -11.45 -9.49
N ILE A 12 12.03 -12.78 -9.55
CA ILE A 12 12.91 -13.57 -8.67
C ILE A 12 14.39 -13.19 -8.86
N SER A 13 14.78 -12.88 -10.10
CA SER A 13 16.16 -12.53 -10.44
C SER A 13 16.54 -11.13 -9.96
N ASN A 14 15.63 -10.16 -10.00
CA ASN A 14 15.95 -8.75 -9.77
C ASN A 14 15.42 -8.17 -8.46
N VAL A 15 14.32 -8.69 -7.92
CA VAL A 15 13.67 -8.18 -6.71
C VAL A 15 14.28 -8.87 -5.49
N LYS A 16 15.41 -8.33 -5.03
CA LYS A 16 16.14 -8.88 -3.87
C LYS A 16 15.54 -8.41 -2.55
N PRO A 17 15.36 -9.30 -1.55
CA PRO A 17 14.91 -8.90 -0.23
C PRO A 17 15.82 -7.86 0.40
N ILE A 18 15.25 -6.78 0.92
CA ILE A 18 16.00 -5.73 1.63
C ILE A 18 16.39 -6.18 3.05
N ARG A 19 15.65 -7.13 3.62
CA ARG A 19 15.85 -7.71 4.94
C ARG A 19 15.41 -9.18 4.94
N ASP A 20 15.67 -9.88 6.04
CA ASP A 20 15.17 -11.25 6.24
C ASP A 20 13.65 -11.31 6.15
N LEU A 21 13.15 -12.25 5.35
CA LEU A 21 11.74 -12.42 5.05
C LEU A 21 11.03 -13.15 6.20
N VAL A 22 10.69 -12.39 7.24
CA VAL A 22 9.78 -12.80 8.31
C VAL A 22 8.60 -11.84 8.35
N PRO A 23 7.36 -12.31 8.57
CA PRO A 23 6.21 -11.42 8.65
C PRO A 23 6.45 -10.31 9.69
N LEU A 24 6.14 -9.06 9.33
CA LEU A 24 6.26 -7.97 10.29
C LEU A 24 5.32 -8.20 11.47
N THR A 25 5.75 -7.80 12.65
CA THR A 25 4.87 -7.70 13.81
C THR A 25 3.79 -6.64 13.57
N ILE A 26 2.71 -6.68 14.35
CA ILE A 26 1.67 -5.63 14.34
C ILE A 26 2.33 -4.27 14.62
N LYS A 27 3.28 -4.22 15.57
CA LYS A 27 4.01 -3.01 15.93
C LYS A 27 4.80 -2.45 14.74
N GLU A 28 5.61 -3.28 14.09
CA GLU A 28 6.39 -2.86 12.90
C GLU A 28 5.50 -2.46 11.74
N SER A 29 4.36 -3.13 11.56
CA SER A 29 3.38 -2.75 10.54
C SER A 29 2.78 -1.36 10.81
N VAL A 30 2.62 -0.95 12.07
CA VAL A 30 2.10 0.38 12.42
C VAL A 30 3.20 1.45 12.43
N GLU A 31 4.37 1.14 12.99
CA GLU A 31 5.48 2.08 13.15
C GLU A 31 6.31 2.28 11.89
N GLY A 32 6.36 1.27 11.02
CA GLY A 32 7.38 1.21 9.99
C GLY A 32 8.77 0.90 10.55
N LEU A 33 9.72 0.64 9.66
CA LEU A 33 11.12 0.35 10.00
C LEU A 33 12.00 1.55 9.71
N VAL A 34 13.23 1.58 10.24
CA VAL A 34 14.25 2.59 9.87
C VAL A 34 14.96 2.13 8.60
N ILE A 35 14.18 1.78 7.59
CA ILE A 35 14.62 1.26 6.30
C ILE A 35 13.74 1.95 5.24
N PRO A 36 14.31 2.52 4.16
CA PRO A 36 13.52 3.10 3.07
C PRO A 36 12.48 2.13 2.50
N GLY A 37 11.25 2.59 2.24
CA GLY A 37 10.15 1.76 1.75
C GLY A 37 9.30 1.10 2.85
N TYR A 38 9.65 1.34 4.12
CA TYR A 38 8.90 0.86 5.29
C TYR A 38 8.32 2.03 6.08
N GLU A 39 7.64 2.95 5.40
CA GLU A 39 7.04 4.12 6.01
C GLU A 39 5.96 3.71 7.05
N PRO A 40 5.77 4.51 8.12
CA PRO A 40 4.73 4.25 9.11
C PRO A 40 3.33 4.19 8.50
N LEU A 41 2.41 3.46 9.13
CA LEU A 41 1.00 3.45 8.73
C LEU A 41 0.40 4.87 8.75
N GLU A 42 -0.33 5.26 7.71
CA GLU A 42 -1.05 6.53 7.69
C GLU A 42 -2.27 6.48 8.62
N VAL A 43 -2.21 7.19 9.75
CA VAL A 43 -3.22 7.13 10.82
C VAL A 43 -4.22 8.28 10.80
N THR A 44 -4.01 9.28 9.95
CA THR A 44 -4.92 10.42 9.80
C THR A 44 -6.07 10.15 8.82
N THR A 45 -6.06 8.98 8.16
CA THR A 45 -7.10 8.52 7.23
C THR A 45 -8.20 7.70 7.92
N SER A 46 -9.26 7.38 7.18
CA SER A 46 -10.38 6.52 7.65
C SER A 46 -9.92 5.10 8.01
N GLU A 47 -10.37 4.59 9.16
CA GLU A 47 -10.20 3.21 9.65
C GLU A 47 -11.00 2.16 8.85
N GLY A 48 -11.92 2.59 7.99
CA GLY A 48 -12.80 1.71 7.22
C GLY A 48 -13.86 1.00 8.06
N TYR A 49 -14.68 0.17 7.40
CA TYR A 49 -15.75 -0.59 8.05
C TYR A 49 -15.25 -1.94 8.63
N PRO A 50 -15.66 -2.37 9.83
CA PRO A 50 -16.67 -1.76 10.70
C PRO A 50 -16.11 -0.76 11.69
N TRP A 51 -14.78 -0.56 11.73
CA TRP A 51 -14.09 0.25 12.74
C TRP A 51 -14.65 1.66 12.89
N VAL A 52 -15.07 2.27 11.79
CA VAL A 52 -15.69 3.60 11.79
C VAL A 52 -16.97 3.67 12.65
N LEU A 53 -17.69 2.56 12.81
CA LEU A 53 -18.90 2.49 13.64
C LEU A 53 -18.60 2.56 15.14
N ASP A 54 -17.42 2.10 15.54
CA ASP A 54 -16.96 2.13 16.94
C ASP A 54 -16.19 3.41 17.28
N ARG A 55 -16.04 4.34 16.32
CA ARG A 55 -15.25 5.55 16.49
C ARG A 55 -15.82 6.41 17.63
N PRO A 56 -15.01 6.75 18.66
CA PRO A 56 -15.43 7.70 19.68
C PRO A 56 -15.74 9.08 19.10
N LYS A 57 -16.73 9.79 19.68
CA LYS A 57 -17.16 11.12 19.18
C LYS A 57 -16.05 12.17 19.08
N HIS A 58 -15.02 12.07 19.91
CA HIS A 58 -13.88 13.00 19.92
C HIS A 58 -12.78 12.64 18.91
N ALA A 59 -12.86 11.47 18.29
CA ALA A 59 -11.91 11.02 17.28
C ALA A 59 -12.43 11.34 15.87
N SER A 60 -11.50 11.59 14.94
CA SER A 60 -11.82 11.94 13.53
C SER A 60 -11.26 10.96 12.50
N ASN A 61 -10.34 10.08 12.90
CA ASN A 61 -9.61 9.17 12.04
C ASN A 61 -9.09 7.97 12.83
N LYS A 62 -8.45 7.01 12.16
CA LYS A 62 -8.02 5.74 12.77
C LYS A 62 -6.99 5.86 13.89
N SER A 63 -6.44 7.04 14.19
CA SER A 63 -5.49 7.21 15.30
C SER A 63 -6.05 6.79 16.66
N TRP A 64 -7.38 6.83 16.87
CA TRP A 64 -8.02 6.39 18.12
C TRP A 64 -7.79 4.90 18.44
N LEU A 65 -7.41 4.10 17.44
CA LEU A 65 -7.11 2.68 17.59
C LEU A 65 -5.70 2.41 18.16
N PHE A 66 -4.90 3.46 18.35
CA PHE A 66 -3.49 3.33 18.74
C PHE A 66 -3.13 4.33 19.84
N LYS A 67 -2.23 3.92 20.72
CA LYS A 67 -1.52 4.84 21.62
C LYS A 67 -0.11 5.04 21.10
N PHE A 68 0.26 6.30 20.88
CA PHE A 68 1.57 6.67 20.38
C PHE A 68 2.39 7.44 21.41
N GLU A 69 3.67 7.12 21.47
CA GLU A 69 4.74 7.90 22.07
C GLU A 69 5.74 8.28 20.97
N LYS A 70 6.83 8.95 21.34
CA LYS A 70 7.97 9.21 20.46
C LYS A 70 9.20 8.46 20.92
N TYR A 71 9.93 7.89 19.97
CA TYR A 71 11.33 7.52 20.20
C TYR A 71 12.19 8.79 20.37
N PRO A 72 13.42 8.69 20.91
CA PRO A 72 14.31 9.84 21.07
C PRO A 72 14.62 10.59 19.77
N ASP A 73 14.61 9.90 18.63
CA ASP A 73 14.79 10.46 17.28
C ASP A 73 13.53 11.13 16.70
N GLY A 74 12.44 11.19 17.47
CA GLY A 74 11.16 11.76 17.07
C GLY A 74 10.25 10.81 16.27
N ARG A 75 10.69 9.59 15.93
CA ARG A 75 9.82 8.60 15.28
C ARG A 75 8.64 8.23 16.16
N ARG A 76 7.53 7.90 15.51
CA ARG A 76 6.32 7.43 16.18
C ARG A 76 6.53 6.03 16.75
N ARG A 77 6.26 5.87 18.04
CA ARG A 77 6.29 4.60 18.78
C ARG A 77 4.88 4.18 19.16
N CYS A 78 4.34 3.14 18.54
CA CYS A 78 3.11 2.47 18.95
C CYS A 78 3.35 1.69 20.24
N VAL A 79 2.78 2.17 21.34
CA VAL A 79 2.89 1.52 22.66
C VAL A 79 1.67 0.71 23.03
N ALA A 80 0.52 0.96 22.41
CA ALA A 80 -0.66 0.12 22.53
C ALA A 80 -1.50 0.14 21.26
N VAL A 81 -2.20 -0.97 21.03
CA VAL A 81 -3.23 -1.13 20.00
C VAL A 81 -4.53 -1.39 20.74
N ASN A 82 -5.64 -0.83 20.25
CA ASN A 82 -6.98 -1.10 20.77
C ASN A 82 -7.22 -2.63 20.87
N SER A 83 -7.76 -3.11 21.98
CA SER A 83 -7.93 -4.54 22.24
C SER A 83 -8.79 -5.23 21.19
N LYS A 84 -9.90 -4.63 20.77
CA LYS A 84 -10.77 -5.18 19.71
C LYS A 84 -10.02 -5.35 18.38
N LEU A 85 -9.16 -4.37 18.04
CA LEU A 85 -8.31 -4.46 16.85
C LEU A 85 -7.27 -5.56 16.98
N TYR A 86 -6.59 -5.64 18.13
CA TYR A 86 -5.61 -6.67 18.42
C TYR A 86 -6.22 -8.09 18.32
N ASP A 87 -7.35 -8.32 18.98
CA ASP A 87 -8.06 -9.60 18.97
C ASP A 87 -8.53 -9.97 17.56
N THR A 88 -9.02 -8.99 16.79
CA THR A 88 -9.45 -9.21 15.40
C THR A 88 -8.28 -9.59 14.49
N LEU A 89 -7.11 -8.95 14.65
CA LEU A 89 -5.91 -9.29 13.90
C LEU A 89 -5.48 -10.73 14.15
N HIS A 90 -5.46 -11.17 15.41
CA HIS A 90 -5.13 -12.54 15.78
C HIS A 90 -6.15 -13.56 15.29
N LEU A 91 -7.44 -13.27 15.50
CA LEU A 91 -8.53 -14.12 15.03
C LEU A 91 -8.45 -14.34 13.51
N LYS A 92 -8.38 -13.24 12.75
CA LYS A 92 -8.28 -13.31 11.29
C LYS A 92 -6.95 -13.90 10.82
N GLY A 93 -5.86 -13.70 11.56
CA GLY A 93 -4.58 -14.37 11.32
C GLY A 93 -4.70 -15.89 11.45
N ALA A 94 -5.32 -16.38 12.53
CA ALA A 94 -5.56 -17.81 12.75
C ALA A 94 -6.56 -18.43 11.76
N MET A 95 -7.48 -17.63 11.20
CA MET A 95 -8.31 -18.07 10.08
C MET A 95 -7.46 -18.28 8.82
N ARG A 96 -6.65 -17.28 8.44
CA ARG A 96 -5.80 -17.35 7.24
C ARG A 96 -4.79 -18.48 7.30
N SER A 97 -4.19 -18.76 8.47
CA SER A 97 -3.26 -19.88 8.63
C SER A 97 -3.91 -21.26 8.41
N ARG A 98 -5.24 -21.34 8.50
CA ARG A 98 -6.04 -22.54 8.19
C ARG A 98 -6.67 -22.49 6.79
N GLY A 99 -6.25 -21.55 5.94
CA GLY A 99 -6.82 -21.35 4.61
C GLY A 99 -8.24 -20.77 4.60
N ILE A 100 -8.72 -20.25 5.74
CA ILE A 100 -10.06 -19.65 5.85
C ILE A 100 -9.95 -18.15 5.53
N ILE A 101 -10.68 -17.70 4.50
CA ILE A 101 -10.74 -16.28 4.10
C ILE A 101 -11.66 -15.52 5.06
N PRO A 102 -11.15 -14.57 5.87
CA PRO A 102 -12.00 -13.80 6.77
C PRO A 102 -12.87 -12.78 6.03
N ALA A 103 -14.09 -12.58 6.51
CA ALA A 103 -14.95 -11.51 6.01
C ALA A 103 -14.26 -10.14 6.17
N THR A 104 -14.24 -9.39 5.07
CA THR A 104 -13.62 -8.07 4.98
C THR A 104 -14.46 -7.22 4.04
N TYR A 105 -14.80 -6.01 4.46
CA TYR A 105 -15.65 -5.10 3.71
C TYR A 105 -14.92 -3.79 3.47
N PHE A 106 -14.82 -3.40 2.20
CA PHE A 106 -14.27 -2.12 1.82
C PHE A 106 -15.39 -1.07 1.84
N THR A 107 -15.06 0.14 2.30
CA THR A 107 -15.98 1.26 2.20
C THR A 107 -15.72 1.99 0.89
N ALA A 108 -16.73 2.09 0.04
CA ALA A 108 -16.64 2.79 -1.23
C ALA A 108 -17.13 4.25 -1.10
N CYS A 109 -16.35 5.20 -1.61
CA CYS A 109 -16.74 6.62 -1.68
C CYS A 109 -16.46 7.20 -3.07
N LEU A 110 -17.30 8.16 -3.49
CA LEU A 110 -17.01 8.98 -4.66
C LEU A 110 -15.81 9.87 -4.39
N LYS A 111 -14.85 9.90 -5.32
CA LYS A 111 -13.63 10.68 -5.22
C LYS A 111 -13.91 12.14 -5.56
N ASP A 112 -13.74 13.01 -4.58
CA ASP A 112 -13.69 14.45 -4.81
C ASP A 112 -12.35 14.83 -5.45
N ALA A 113 -12.38 15.04 -6.76
CA ALA A 113 -11.20 15.39 -7.54
C ALA A 113 -11.61 16.17 -8.79
N ARG A 114 -10.69 17.00 -9.30
CA ARG A 114 -10.85 17.61 -10.61
C ARG A 114 -10.94 16.53 -11.68
N ILE A 115 -11.94 16.64 -12.54
CA ILE A 115 -12.11 15.87 -13.76
C ILE A 115 -12.25 16.84 -14.93
N LEU A 116 -12.06 16.34 -16.15
CA LEU A 116 -12.28 17.14 -17.36
C LEU A 116 -13.74 17.65 -17.39
N LYS A 117 -13.94 18.90 -17.82
CA LYS A 117 -15.24 19.59 -17.72
C LYS A 117 -16.34 18.82 -18.45
N GLU A 118 -16.03 18.26 -19.61
CA GLU A 118 -16.91 17.43 -20.42
C GLU A 118 -17.28 16.09 -19.76
N LYS A 119 -16.49 15.62 -18.78
CA LYS A 119 -16.77 14.38 -18.02
C LYS A 119 -17.71 14.61 -16.84
N VAL A 120 -17.90 15.85 -16.39
CA VAL A 120 -18.72 16.18 -15.20
C VAL A 120 -20.17 15.75 -15.38
N SER A 121 -20.73 16.00 -16.57
CA SER A 121 -22.13 15.70 -16.88
C SER A 121 -22.38 14.24 -17.26
N LEU A 122 -21.33 13.42 -17.39
CA LEU A 122 -21.43 12.05 -17.87
C LEU A 122 -21.56 11.07 -16.68
N PRO A 123 -22.65 10.28 -16.61
CA PRO A 123 -22.81 9.26 -15.57
C PRO A 123 -21.62 8.28 -15.51
N GLY A 124 -21.19 7.94 -14.30
CA GLY A 124 -20.10 6.99 -14.05
C GLY A 124 -18.69 7.53 -14.31
N LYS A 125 -18.51 8.82 -14.60
CA LYS A 125 -17.17 9.41 -14.77
C LYS A 125 -16.55 9.95 -13.47
N THR A 126 -17.35 10.11 -12.41
CA THR A 126 -16.81 10.32 -11.06
C THR A 126 -16.15 9.02 -10.60
N ARG A 127 -14.84 9.09 -10.35
CA ARG A 127 -14.09 7.92 -9.86
C ARG A 127 -14.55 7.54 -8.46
N LEU A 128 -14.46 6.27 -8.16
CA LEU A 128 -14.66 5.71 -6.83
C LEU A 128 -13.29 5.44 -6.19
N PHE A 129 -13.22 5.48 -4.88
CA PHE A 129 -12.10 4.93 -4.13
C PHE A 129 -12.62 4.11 -2.97
N GLU A 130 -11.87 3.07 -2.64
CA GLU A 130 -12.25 2.10 -1.62
C GLU A 130 -11.28 2.18 -0.44
N MET A 131 -11.82 2.30 0.76
CA MET A 131 -11.07 2.27 2.00
C MET A 131 -11.08 0.85 2.55
N SER A 132 -9.90 0.23 2.54
CA SER A 132 -9.66 -1.02 3.27
C SER A 132 -9.89 -0.80 4.77
N PRO A 133 -10.46 -1.78 5.48
CA PRO A 133 -10.47 -1.74 6.92
C PRO A 133 -9.05 -1.90 7.48
N VAL A 134 -8.78 -1.20 8.57
CA VAL A 134 -7.42 -1.07 9.13
C VAL A 134 -6.80 -2.40 9.54
N ASP A 135 -7.60 -3.38 9.98
CA ASP A 135 -7.11 -4.73 10.30
C ASP A 135 -6.58 -5.47 9.06
N LEU A 136 -7.24 -5.32 7.90
CA LEU A 136 -6.71 -5.87 6.66
C LEU A 136 -5.48 -5.09 6.20
N THR A 137 -5.47 -3.76 6.30
CA THR A 137 -4.30 -2.96 5.94
C THR A 137 -3.07 -3.34 6.77
N ILE A 138 -3.23 -3.57 8.07
CA ILE A 138 -2.13 -4.06 8.93
C ILE A 138 -1.71 -5.46 8.48
N ALA A 139 -2.63 -6.39 8.29
CA ALA A 139 -2.29 -7.73 7.83
C ALA A 139 -1.57 -7.73 6.48
N GLN A 140 -2.01 -6.91 5.52
CA GLN A 140 -1.33 -6.75 4.23
C GLN A 140 0.10 -6.24 4.42
N ARG A 141 0.31 -5.29 5.33
CA ARG A 141 1.66 -4.80 5.64
C ARG A 141 2.53 -5.89 6.30
N GLN A 142 1.95 -6.73 7.16
CA GLN A 142 2.69 -7.85 7.77
C GLN A 142 3.29 -8.82 6.75
N TYR A 143 2.57 -9.09 5.64
CA TYR A 143 2.96 -10.13 4.69
C TYR A 143 3.48 -9.61 3.35
N PHE A 144 3.15 -8.37 2.95
CA PHE A 144 3.48 -7.84 1.62
C PHE A 144 4.36 -6.59 1.64
N LEU A 145 4.61 -5.97 2.80
CA LEU A 145 5.45 -4.76 2.85
C LEU A 145 6.90 -5.05 2.46
N ASP A 146 7.46 -6.20 2.86
CA ASP A 146 8.81 -6.62 2.47
C ASP A 146 8.94 -6.75 0.95
N PHE A 147 7.94 -7.36 0.30
CA PHE A 147 7.88 -7.47 -1.16
C PHE A 147 7.73 -6.09 -1.80
N TYR A 148 6.81 -5.26 -1.33
CA TYR A 148 6.58 -3.92 -1.87
C TYR A 148 7.85 -3.05 -1.82
N ALA A 149 8.53 -3.03 -0.67
CA ALA A 149 9.77 -2.29 -0.50
C ALA A 149 10.85 -2.79 -1.48
N SER A 150 11.02 -4.10 -1.60
CA SER A 150 11.98 -4.70 -2.54
C SER A 150 11.64 -4.41 -4.00
N TYR A 151 10.35 -4.52 -4.38
CA TYR A 151 9.86 -4.31 -5.74
C TYR A 151 9.97 -2.85 -6.20
N SER A 152 9.57 -1.92 -5.32
CA SER A 152 9.69 -0.47 -5.54
C SER A 152 11.13 0.03 -5.48
N SER A 153 12.05 -0.72 -4.87
CA SER A 153 13.49 -0.44 -4.93
C SER A 153 14.13 -0.97 -6.23
N ALA A 154 13.68 -2.12 -6.75
CA ALA A 154 14.20 -2.72 -7.98
C ALA A 154 13.84 -1.92 -9.25
N ARG A 155 12.66 -1.28 -9.26
CA ARG A 155 12.21 -0.33 -10.31
C ARG A 155 12.40 -0.90 -11.73
N LEU A 156 13.24 -0.24 -12.55
CA LEU A 156 13.45 -0.58 -13.95
C LEU A 156 13.99 -2.00 -14.14
N MET A 157 14.75 -2.53 -13.16
CA MET A 157 15.21 -3.93 -13.18
C MET A 157 14.08 -4.95 -13.01
N ALA A 158 12.94 -4.50 -12.47
CA ALA A 158 11.72 -5.28 -12.32
C ALA A 158 10.57 -4.68 -13.16
N GLU A 159 10.91 -4.02 -14.26
CA GLU A 159 9.99 -3.46 -15.26
C GLU A 159 8.90 -2.54 -14.69
N ASN A 160 9.22 -1.77 -13.64
CA ASN A 160 8.29 -0.80 -13.06
C ASN A 160 8.96 0.53 -12.71
N SER A 161 8.14 1.58 -12.60
CA SER A 161 8.58 2.94 -12.27
C SER A 161 8.04 3.42 -10.91
N ILE A 162 7.58 2.50 -10.06
CA ILE A 162 7.01 2.84 -8.75
C ILE A 162 8.08 3.50 -7.88
N GLY A 163 7.76 4.68 -7.33
CA GLY A 163 8.65 5.43 -6.43
C GLY A 163 9.75 6.24 -7.12
N ILE A 164 9.73 6.38 -8.45
CA ILE A 164 10.60 7.34 -9.16
C ILE A 164 10.15 8.78 -8.86
N SER A 165 11.11 9.66 -8.57
CA SER A 165 10.88 11.10 -8.43
C SER A 165 10.98 11.81 -9.79
N PRO A 166 9.92 12.50 -10.26
CA PRO A 166 9.96 13.28 -11.50
C PRO A 166 10.78 14.58 -11.37
N ASP A 167 10.96 15.09 -10.16
CA ASP A 167 11.67 16.35 -9.88
C ASP A 167 13.19 16.15 -9.71
N GLY A 168 13.68 14.91 -9.86
CA GLY A 168 15.08 14.55 -9.66
C GLY A 168 15.72 13.87 -10.86
N GLU A 169 16.95 13.41 -10.68
CA GLU A 169 17.75 12.73 -11.71
C GLU A 169 17.10 11.44 -12.25
N GLN A 170 16.22 10.82 -11.46
CA GLN A 170 15.59 9.55 -11.79
C GLN A 170 14.69 9.64 -13.03
N TRP A 171 14.10 10.80 -13.31
CA TRP A 171 13.33 11.03 -14.54
C TRP A 171 14.25 11.05 -15.78
N THR A 172 15.41 11.67 -15.65
CA THR A 172 16.46 11.68 -16.69
C THR A 172 16.98 10.27 -16.92
N SER A 173 17.24 9.49 -15.87
CA SER A 173 17.64 8.08 -15.98
C SER A 173 16.60 7.23 -16.71
N LEU A 174 15.30 7.41 -16.41
CA LEU A 174 14.21 6.73 -17.13
C LEU A 174 14.21 7.10 -18.62
N ALA A 175 14.35 8.38 -18.95
CA ALA A 175 14.39 8.83 -20.33
C ALA A 175 15.59 8.26 -21.11
N HIS A 176 16.76 8.14 -20.48
CA HIS A 176 17.93 7.50 -21.08
C HIS A 176 17.70 6.00 -21.30
N TYR A 177 17.17 5.30 -20.29
CA TYR A 177 16.86 3.87 -20.37
C TYR A 177 15.88 3.56 -21.53
N LEU A 178 14.77 4.31 -21.63
CA LEU A 178 13.79 4.11 -22.70
C LEU A 178 14.35 4.36 -24.11
N ARG A 179 15.39 5.20 -24.22
CA ARG A 179 16.05 5.57 -25.48
C ARG A 179 17.23 4.67 -25.85
N GLU A 180 17.66 3.79 -24.95
CA GLU A 180 18.83 2.91 -25.16
C GLU A 180 18.61 1.95 -26.33
N PHE A 181 17.42 1.36 -26.42
CA PHE A 181 17.08 0.41 -27.46
C PHE A 181 16.61 1.07 -28.77
N SER A 182 15.82 2.16 -28.68
CA SER A 182 15.18 2.79 -29.84
C SER A 182 14.87 4.27 -29.59
N PRO A 183 14.94 5.13 -30.63
CA PRO A 183 14.44 6.51 -30.53
C PRO A 183 12.91 6.59 -30.49
N HIS A 184 12.20 5.50 -30.79
CA HIS A 184 10.74 5.45 -30.79
C HIS A 184 10.20 4.91 -29.46
N ILE A 185 9.32 5.69 -28.82
CA ILE A 185 8.64 5.30 -27.57
C ILE A 185 7.17 5.08 -27.88
N LEU A 186 6.67 3.90 -27.55
CA LEU A 186 5.24 3.58 -27.60
C LEU A 186 4.63 3.81 -26.22
N THR A 187 3.57 4.62 -26.17
CA THR A 187 2.77 4.83 -24.96
C THR A 187 1.40 4.20 -25.15
N ALA A 188 0.94 3.46 -24.14
CA ALA A 188 -0.35 2.80 -24.16
C ALA A 188 -1.13 3.15 -22.89
N ASP A 189 -2.38 3.53 -23.06
CA ASP A 189 -3.31 3.81 -21.97
C ASP A 189 -4.39 2.73 -21.93
N TYR A 190 -4.69 2.24 -20.74
CA TYR A 190 -5.80 1.32 -20.52
C TYR A 190 -7.10 2.08 -20.22
N SER A 191 -8.23 1.55 -20.69
CA SER A 191 -9.57 1.98 -20.26
C SER A 191 -10.07 1.03 -19.16
N GLY A 192 -10.42 1.58 -17.98
CA GLY A 192 -10.98 0.78 -16.87
C GLY A 192 -9.99 -0.16 -16.17
N TYR A 193 -8.74 0.29 -15.98
CA TYR A 193 -7.67 -0.51 -15.34
C TYR A 193 -7.61 -0.40 -13.81
N GLY A 194 -8.08 0.72 -13.25
CA GLY A 194 -8.30 0.85 -11.79
C GLY A 194 -9.48 -0.03 -11.35
N PRO A 195 -9.68 -0.24 -10.02
CA PRO A 195 -10.57 -1.28 -9.52
C PRO A 195 -11.97 -1.21 -10.14
#